data_AF-A0A3G4WCE3-F1
#
_entry.id   AF-A0A3G4WCE3-F1
#
_cell.length_a   1.000
_cell.length_b   1.000
_cell.length_c   1.000
_cell.angle_alpha   90.00
_cell.angle_beta   90.00
_cell.angle_gamma   90.00
#
_symmetry.space_group_name_H-M   'P 1'
#
loop_
_entity.id
_entity.type
_entity.pdbx_description
1 polymer ?
#
loop_
_entity_poly.entity_id
_entity_poly.type
_entity_poly.pdbx_seq_one_letter_code
_entity_poly.pdbx_strand_id
1 'polypeptide(L)'
;MSCTQGLFRLIPEQALRRSRPQEAEQKNLTGNATNVTPETRAPLVAAAKRHNMPAVAVMVSTPVSVCMERQAPRPANRTVPDDTVRAQHTAMVRSHPKLLAEGFNEVVFSDSLCQLLPFLQRLGDARNADLGLDGGGGLGEMLLVRRVFGAEVLPLWRWKPGSTAAGGDRVAEIRLGQQHLTLAFRTNVDGQGDYGFDVALPCPHDDERIGYAWAPAYSVTCLARALAGELDDSEDIVCSVHGGLNDADQEPDDHADEALRETAGSAR
;
A
#
# COMPACT_ATOMS: atom_id res chain seq x y z
N MET A 1 -11.53 15.89 -2.80
CA MET A 1 -11.26 17.25 -3.34
C MET A 1 -12.59 17.89 -3.70
N SER A 2 -12.90 19.09 -3.23
CA SER A 2 -14.13 19.80 -3.62
C SER A 2 -14.01 20.21 -5.10
N CYS A 3 -15.07 20.03 -5.90
CA CYS A 3 -15.01 20.20 -7.35
C CYS A 3 -14.88 21.65 -7.83
N THR A 4 -14.90 22.61 -6.90
CA THR A 4 -14.69 24.05 -7.12
C THR A 4 -13.40 24.56 -6.47
N GLN A 5 -12.46 23.68 -6.11
CA GLN A 5 -11.16 24.10 -5.57
C GLN A 5 -10.28 24.69 -6.69
N GLY A 6 -10.09 26.01 -6.65
CA GLY A 6 -9.09 26.69 -7.45
C GLY A 6 -7.72 26.49 -6.81
N LEU A 7 -6.86 25.69 -7.45
CA LEU A 7 -5.49 25.48 -7.00
C LEU A 7 -4.66 26.71 -7.42
N PHE A 8 -4.17 27.48 -6.46
CA PHE A 8 -3.16 28.51 -6.76
C PHE A 8 -1.79 27.88 -6.61
N ARG A 9 -0.94 28.02 -7.63
CA ARG A 9 0.47 27.65 -7.55
C ARG A 9 1.30 28.93 -7.72
N LEU A 10 2.00 29.32 -6.65
CA LEU A 10 3.06 30.32 -6.75
C LEU A 10 4.34 29.59 -7.18
N ILE A 11 4.89 29.95 -8.34
CA ILE A 11 6.16 29.42 -8.84
C ILE A 11 7.20 30.56 -8.71
N PRO A 12 8.45 30.34 -8.28
CA PRO A 12 9.52 31.32 -8.38
C PRO A 12 9.91 31.65 -9.84
N GLU A 13 10.19 32.92 -10.15
CA GLU A 13 10.52 33.39 -11.51
C GLU A 13 11.77 32.70 -12.11
N GLN A 14 12.71 32.31 -11.25
CA GLN A 14 13.96 31.61 -11.64
C GLN A 14 13.71 30.24 -12.30
N ALA A 15 12.52 29.66 -12.16
CA ALA A 15 12.19 28.35 -12.75
C ALA A 15 11.68 28.41 -14.20
N LEU A 16 11.26 29.58 -14.71
CA LEU A 16 10.79 29.70 -16.10
C LEU A 16 11.91 29.79 -17.13
N ARG A 17 13.13 30.17 -16.72
CA ARG A 17 14.31 30.22 -17.60
C ARG A 17 15.15 28.96 -17.36
N ARG A 18 15.01 27.96 -18.25
CA ARG A 18 15.73 26.68 -18.16
C ARG A 18 17.25 26.85 -17.99
N SER A 19 17.83 25.84 -17.34
CA SER A 19 19.24 25.38 -17.30
C SER A 19 20.14 25.85 -16.14
N ARG A 20 19.96 25.27 -14.94
CA ARG A 20 20.99 24.56 -14.13
C ARG A 20 20.43 24.18 -12.74
N PRO A 21 20.88 23.05 -12.14
CA PRO A 21 20.49 22.66 -10.80
C PRO A 21 21.38 23.39 -9.79
N GLN A 22 20.82 24.34 -9.07
CA GLN A 22 21.30 24.70 -7.74
C GLN A 22 20.14 24.55 -6.78
N GLU A 23 20.39 23.85 -5.70
CA GLU A 23 19.46 23.46 -4.63
C GLU A 23 18.89 24.69 -3.91
N ALA A 24 17.98 25.39 -4.57
CA ALA A 24 17.01 26.24 -3.90
C ALA A 24 15.85 25.33 -3.51
N GLU A 25 15.60 25.16 -2.21
CA GLU A 25 14.38 24.53 -1.70
C GLU A 25 13.17 25.25 -2.32
N GLN A 26 12.58 24.64 -3.36
CA GLN A 26 11.52 25.23 -4.16
C GLN A 26 10.22 25.27 -3.34
N LYS A 27 10.06 26.29 -2.50
CA LYS A 27 8.83 26.49 -1.71
C LYS A 27 7.71 26.99 -2.61
N ASN A 28 6.96 26.06 -3.18
CA ASN A 28 5.71 26.35 -3.87
C ASN A 28 4.61 26.54 -2.81
N LEU A 29 3.98 27.72 -2.76
CA LEU A 29 2.80 27.93 -1.92
C LEU A 29 1.56 27.50 -2.70
N THR A 30 0.78 26.59 -2.10
CA THR A 30 -0.47 26.09 -2.67
C THR A 30 -1.66 26.55 -1.84
N GLY A 31 -2.59 27.29 -2.45
CA GLY A 31 -3.85 27.68 -1.83
C GLY A 31 -4.94 26.66 -2.12
N ASN A 32 -5.59 26.10 -1.09
CA ASN A 32 -6.68 25.14 -1.24
C ASN A 32 -8.02 25.74 -0.78
N ALA A 33 -8.57 26.64 -1.59
CA ALA A 33 -9.88 27.26 -1.37
C ALA A 33 -10.61 27.40 -2.70
N THR A 34 -11.90 27.73 -2.66
CA THR A 34 -12.69 27.89 -3.89
C THR A 34 -12.27 29.13 -4.68
N ASN A 35 -11.91 30.22 -3.99
CA ASN A 35 -11.30 31.42 -4.58
C ASN A 35 -12.07 31.98 -5.81
N VAL A 36 -13.39 31.84 -5.79
CA VAL A 36 -14.24 32.17 -6.94
C VAL A 36 -14.52 33.67 -7.06
N THR A 37 -14.26 34.47 -6.02
CA THR A 37 -14.49 35.93 -6.04
C THR A 37 -13.19 36.73 -6.13
N PRO A 38 -13.19 37.92 -6.76
CA PRO A 38 -12.01 38.78 -6.85
C PRO A 38 -11.42 39.15 -5.49
N GLU A 39 -12.25 39.40 -4.49
CA GLU A 39 -11.85 39.82 -3.15
C GLU A 39 -11.01 38.74 -2.46
N THR A 40 -11.35 37.46 -2.70
CA THR A 40 -10.58 36.32 -2.18
C THR A 40 -9.24 36.14 -2.89
N ARG A 41 -9.13 36.54 -4.17
CA ARG A 41 -7.91 36.37 -4.98
C ARG A 41 -6.94 37.55 -4.85
N ALA A 42 -7.44 38.77 -4.67
CA ALA A 42 -6.65 39.99 -4.55
C ALA A 42 -5.48 39.89 -3.54
N PRO A 43 -5.64 39.39 -2.30
CA PRO A 43 -4.53 39.25 -1.37
C PRO A 43 -3.48 38.24 -1.83
N LEU A 44 -3.87 37.19 -2.58
CA LEU A 44 -2.97 36.18 -3.11
C LEU A 44 -2.10 36.74 -4.23
N VAL A 45 -2.71 37.47 -5.17
CA VAL A 45 -1.96 38.15 -6.25
C VAL A 45 -1.03 39.21 -5.68
N ALA A 46 -1.48 39.99 -4.70
CA ALA A 46 -0.65 40.97 -4.03
C ALA A 46 0.54 40.33 -3.31
N ALA A 47 0.34 39.18 -2.65
CA ALA A 47 1.41 38.43 -2.02
C ALA A 47 2.44 37.92 -3.04
N ALA A 48 1.99 37.32 -4.14
CA ALA A 48 2.85 36.86 -5.22
C ALA A 48 3.76 37.98 -5.75
N LYS A 49 3.15 39.15 -6.02
CA LYS A 49 3.87 40.36 -6.45
C LYS A 49 4.89 40.84 -5.42
N ARG A 50 4.52 40.92 -4.13
CA ARG A 50 5.45 41.33 -3.05
C ARG A 50 6.68 40.42 -2.94
N HIS A 51 6.52 39.14 -3.29
CA HIS A 51 7.60 38.15 -3.22
C HIS A 51 8.27 37.87 -4.56
N ASN A 52 8.01 38.66 -5.61
CA ASN A 52 8.55 38.44 -6.97
C ASN A 52 8.31 37.01 -7.50
N MET A 53 7.11 36.48 -7.24
CA MET A 53 6.68 35.17 -7.74
C MET A 53 5.57 35.32 -8.77
N PRO A 54 5.59 34.60 -9.91
CA PRO A 54 4.41 34.50 -10.75
C PRO A 54 3.21 33.91 -10.01
N ALA A 55 2.06 34.53 -10.22
CA ALA A 55 0.75 34.05 -9.81
C ALA A 55 0.10 33.29 -10.97
N VAL A 56 -0.13 32.00 -10.81
CA VAL A 56 -0.82 31.15 -11.80
C VAL A 56 -2.21 30.77 -11.28
N ALA A 57 -3.24 30.99 -12.10
CA ALA A 57 -4.60 30.55 -11.81
C ALA A 57 -4.85 29.18 -12.47
N VAL A 58 -5.12 28.14 -11.67
CA VAL A 58 -5.57 26.84 -12.18
C VAL A 58 -7.08 26.75 -12.07
N MET A 59 -7.75 26.70 -13.22
CA MET A 59 -9.19 26.53 -13.32
C MET A 59 -9.56 25.05 -13.39
N VAL A 60 -10.44 24.61 -12.48
CA VAL A 60 -10.99 23.26 -12.50
C VAL A 60 -12.29 23.26 -13.31
N SER A 61 -12.18 22.98 -14.60
CA SER A 61 -13.27 22.99 -15.61
C SER A 61 -14.28 21.84 -15.46
N THR A 62 -14.41 21.25 -14.28
CA THR A 62 -15.35 20.13 -14.06
C THR A 62 -16.79 20.61 -14.23
N PRO A 63 -17.62 19.94 -15.07
CA PRO A 63 -19.03 20.30 -15.23
C PRO A 63 -19.79 20.28 -13.91
N VAL A 64 -20.73 21.22 -13.72
CA VAL A 64 -21.51 21.34 -12.48
C VAL A 64 -22.28 20.07 -12.10
N SER A 65 -22.76 19.29 -13.08
CA SER A 65 -23.41 18.00 -12.84
C SER A 65 -22.46 17.02 -12.14
N VAL A 66 -21.24 16.89 -12.65
CA VAL A 66 -20.18 16.06 -12.06
C VAL A 66 -19.76 16.59 -10.68
N CYS A 67 -19.78 17.92 -10.50
CA CYS A 67 -19.54 18.52 -9.18
C CYS A 67 -20.56 18.04 -8.13
N MET A 68 -21.84 18.00 -8.52
CA MET A 68 -22.94 17.54 -7.67
C MET A 68 -22.88 16.02 -7.43
N GLU A 69 -22.64 15.22 -8.46
CA GLU A 69 -22.46 13.77 -8.34
C GLU A 69 -21.35 13.41 -7.35
N ARG A 70 -20.21 14.12 -7.41
CA ARG A 70 -19.07 13.92 -6.51
C ARG A 70 -19.29 14.44 -5.09
N GLN A 71 -20.30 15.28 -4.85
CA GLN A 71 -20.63 15.75 -3.50
C GLN A 71 -21.64 14.86 -2.80
N ALA A 72 -22.57 14.25 -3.55
CA ALA A 72 -23.66 13.45 -3.01
C ALA A 72 -23.24 12.36 -1.99
N PRO A 73 -22.18 11.57 -2.21
CA PRO A 73 -21.78 10.53 -1.25
C PRO A 73 -20.93 11.06 -0.09
N ARG A 74 -20.70 12.37 0.03
CA ARG A 74 -19.83 12.90 1.08
C ARG A 74 -20.55 12.90 2.44
N PRO A 75 -19.79 12.71 3.53
CA PRO A 75 -20.32 12.92 4.87
C PRO A 75 -20.98 14.30 5.01
N ALA A 76 -22.08 14.37 5.77
CA ALA A 76 -22.90 15.59 5.89
C ALA A 76 -22.13 16.83 6.36
N ASN A 77 -21.08 16.64 7.18
CA ASN A 77 -20.18 17.72 7.62
C ASN A 77 -19.22 18.23 6.53
N ARG A 78 -19.26 17.64 5.33
CA ARG A 78 -18.40 17.96 4.18
C ARG A 78 -19.18 18.25 2.89
N THR A 79 -20.51 18.19 2.94
CA THR A 79 -21.41 18.61 1.87
C THR A 79 -21.81 20.06 2.04
N VAL A 80 -22.14 20.73 0.93
CA VAL A 80 -22.76 22.05 0.92
C VAL A 80 -24.07 21.97 0.14
N PRO A 81 -25.02 22.91 0.34
CA PRO A 81 -26.23 22.94 -0.46
C PRO A 81 -25.93 23.00 -1.97
N ASP A 82 -26.72 22.33 -2.79
CA ASP A 82 -26.51 22.27 -4.24
C ASP A 82 -26.43 23.66 -4.90
N ASP A 83 -27.23 24.61 -4.41
CA ASP A 83 -27.22 25.98 -4.92
C ASP A 83 -25.92 26.71 -4.61
N THR A 84 -25.23 26.33 -3.53
CA THR A 84 -23.87 26.82 -3.25
C THR A 84 -22.89 26.33 -4.32
N VAL A 85 -22.99 25.06 -4.73
CA VAL A 85 -22.14 24.49 -5.80
C VAL A 85 -22.42 25.17 -7.14
N ARG A 86 -23.70 25.35 -7.50
CA ARG A 86 -24.10 26.07 -8.72
C ARG A 86 -23.60 27.51 -8.73
N ALA A 87 -23.73 28.22 -7.60
CA ALA A 87 -23.26 29.59 -7.47
C ALA A 87 -21.73 29.68 -7.60
N GLN A 88 -20.99 28.78 -6.94
CA GLN A 88 -19.53 28.73 -7.05
C GLN A 88 -19.06 28.41 -8.47
N HIS A 89 -19.67 27.43 -9.14
CA HIS A 89 -19.38 27.11 -10.53
C HIS A 89 -19.64 28.31 -11.45
N THR A 90 -20.78 28.98 -11.30
CA THR A 90 -21.14 30.17 -12.07
C THR A 90 -20.14 31.32 -11.85
N ALA A 91 -19.74 31.56 -10.59
CA ALA A 91 -18.77 32.58 -10.25
C ALA A 91 -17.38 32.28 -10.86
N MET A 92 -16.95 31.01 -10.84
CA MET A 92 -15.72 30.57 -11.48
C MET A 92 -15.75 30.78 -13.00
N VAL A 93 -16.81 30.38 -13.70
CA VAL A 93 -16.92 30.58 -15.17
C VAL A 93 -16.88 32.07 -15.51
N ARG A 94 -17.55 32.91 -14.71
CA ARG A 94 -17.58 34.37 -14.92
C ARG A 94 -16.26 35.06 -14.60
N SER A 95 -15.39 34.47 -13.77
CA SER A 95 -14.10 35.08 -13.42
C SER A 95 -13.05 34.88 -14.51
N HIS A 96 -13.11 33.78 -15.27
CA HIS A 96 -12.14 33.43 -16.31
C HIS A 96 -11.61 34.61 -17.15
N PRO A 97 -12.46 35.41 -17.84
CA PRO A 97 -11.98 36.48 -18.71
C PRO A 97 -11.27 37.63 -17.97
N LYS A 98 -11.39 37.71 -16.64
CA LYS A 98 -10.85 38.79 -15.81
C LYS A 98 -9.54 38.41 -15.11
N LEU A 99 -9.20 37.13 -15.05
CA LEU A 99 -8.06 36.65 -14.25
C LEU A 99 -6.72 37.28 -14.67
N LEU A 100 -6.45 37.42 -15.97
CA LEU A 100 -5.22 38.09 -16.42
C LEU A 100 -5.19 39.56 -15.99
N ALA A 101 -6.32 40.27 -16.07
CA ALA A 101 -6.43 41.66 -15.65
C ALA A 101 -6.31 41.84 -14.12
N GLU A 102 -6.67 40.82 -13.33
CA GLU A 102 -6.45 40.79 -11.88
C GLU A 102 -4.97 40.68 -11.51
N GLY A 103 -4.10 40.32 -12.46
CA GLY A 103 -2.66 40.22 -12.27
C GLY A 103 -2.12 38.79 -12.16
N PHE A 104 -2.90 37.78 -12.56
CA PHE A 104 -2.37 36.45 -12.82
C PHE A 104 -1.49 36.48 -14.08
N ASN A 105 -0.32 35.86 -13.99
CA ASN A 105 0.62 35.75 -15.10
C ASN A 105 0.14 34.74 -16.15
N GLU A 106 -0.57 33.71 -15.71
CA GLU A 106 -1.04 32.61 -16.54
C GLU A 106 -2.35 32.05 -15.98
N VAL A 107 -3.21 31.57 -16.88
CA VAL A 107 -4.44 30.85 -16.56
C VAL A 107 -4.40 29.51 -17.27
N VAL A 108 -4.47 28.42 -16.52
CA VAL A 108 -4.43 27.05 -17.04
C VAL A 108 -5.66 26.26 -16.63
N PHE A 109 -6.12 25.37 -17.48
CA PHE A 109 -7.21 24.46 -17.16
C PHE A 109 -6.66 23.12 -16.65
N SER A 110 -7.32 22.56 -15.64
CA SER A 110 -6.89 21.31 -15.00
C SER A 110 -6.86 20.12 -15.96
N ASP A 111 -7.72 20.12 -16.98
CA ASP A 111 -7.82 19.08 -18.01
C ASP A 111 -6.64 19.10 -19.00
N SER A 112 -6.01 20.26 -19.16
CA SER A 112 -4.89 20.48 -20.07
C SER A 112 -3.54 20.15 -19.40
N LEU A 113 -3.54 19.93 -18.08
CA LEU A 113 -2.37 19.47 -17.36
C LEU A 113 -2.20 17.96 -17.57
N CYS A 114 -1.06 17.53 -18.13
CA CYS A 114 -0.71 16.12 -18.22
C CYS A 114 -0.35 15.59 -16.83
N GLN A 115 -1.36 15.28 -16.01
CA GLN A 115 -1.17 14.84 -14.62
C GLN A 115 -0.69 13.39 -14.53
N LEU A 116 -0.97 12.58 -15.55
CA LEU A 116 -0.61 11.17 -15.56
C LEU A 116 0.90 10.96 -15.62
N LEU A 117 1.62 11.71 -16.45
CA LEU A 117 3.07 11.59 -16.59
C LEU A 117 3.84 11.79 -15.26
N PRO A 118 3.72 12.93 -14.55
CA PRO A 118 4.43 13.14 -13.30
C PRO A 118 3.95 12.18 -12.19
N PHE A 119 2.73 11.67 -12.28
CA PHE A 119 2.25 10.62 -11.37
C PHE A 119 2.98 9.29 -11.63
N LEU A 120 3.00 8.83 -12.89
CA LEU A 120 3.70 7.60 -13.28
C LEU A 120 5.20 7.69 -13.06
N GLN A 121 5.81 8.85 -13.28
CA GLN A 121 7.23 9.09 -12.95
C GLN A 121 7.48 8.87 -11.47
N ARG A 122 6.71 9.50 -10.57
CA ARG A 122 6.87 9.29 -9.13
C ARG A 122 6.69 7.82 -8.70
N LEU A 123 5.71 7.13 -9.29
CA LEU A 123 5.50 5.70 -9.03
C LEU A 123 6.67 4.86 -9.55
N GLY A 124 7.17 5.17 -10.74
CA GLY A 124 8.31 4.52 -11.35
C GLY A 124 9.59 4.71 -10.54
N ASP A 125 9.87 5.93 -10.10
CA ASP A 125 11.03 6.27 -9.28
C ASP A 125 11.00 5.50 -7.96
N ALA A 126 9.85 5.50 -7.26
CA ALA A 126 9.67 4.73 -6.03
C ALA A 126 9.87 3.22 -6.27
N ARG A 127 9.35 2.70 -7.39
CA ARG A 127 9.50 1.28 -7.73
C ARG A 127 10.94 0.94 -8.10
N ASN A 128 11.64 1.79 -8.84
CA ASN A 128 13.03 1.60 -9.22
C ASN A 128 13.93 1.61 -7.97
N ALA A 129 13.68 2.51 -7.03
CA ALA A 129 14.36 2.53 -5.74
C ALA A 129 14.13 1.23 -4.95
N ASP A 130 12.87 0.75 -4.86
CA ASP A 130 12.58 -0.54 -4.22
C ASP A 130 13.33 -1.71 -4.88
N LEU A 131 13.50 -1.67 -6.20
CA LEU A 131 14.19 -2.70 -6.98
C LEU A 131 15.72 -2.52 -7.03
N GLY A 132 16.26 -1.40 -6.53
CA GLY A 132 17.68 -1.05 -6.65
C GLY A 132 18.13 -0.71 -8.09
N LEU A 133 17.18 -0.40 -8.98
CA LEU A 133 17.46 -0.05 -10.38
C LEU A 133 17.99 1.39 -10.55
N ASP A 134 17.95 2.18 -9.49
CA ASP A 134 18.50 3.53 -9.40
C ASP A 134 19.98 3.57 -8.95
N GLY A 135 20.62 2.40 -8.82
CA GLY A 135 21.98 2.25 -8.31
C GLY A 135 22.07 2.14 -6.78
N GLY A 136 20.94 2.18 -6.07
CA GLY A 136 20.85 1.87 -4.65
C GLY A 136 20.82 0.36 -4.37
N GLY A 137 20.87 -0.01 -3.08
CA GLY A 137 20.77 -1.41 -2.66
C GLY A 137 19.37 -2.03 -2.79
N GLY A 138 18.34 -1.19 -2.97
CA GLY A 138 16.94 -1.59 -3.01
C GLY A 138 16.49 -2.34 -1.76
N LEU A 139 15.35 -3.02 -1.89
CA LEU A 139 14.79 -3.88 -0.84
C LEU A 139 15.30 -5.33 -0.95
N GLY A 140 15.80 -5.75 -2.12
CA GLY A 140 16.25 -7.12 -2.34
C GLY A 140 15.20 -8.15 -1.89
N GLU A 141 15.58 -9.03 -0.97
CA GLU A 141 14.69 -10.07 -0.42
C GLU A 141 13.51 -9.51 0.40
N MET A 142 13.58 -8.26 0.87
CA MET A 142 12.47 -7.58 1.54
C MET A 142 11.35 -7.19 0.55
N LEU A 143 11.55 -7.27 -0.76
CA LEU A 143 10.52 -6.98 -1.76
C LEU A 143 9.30 -7.88 -1.60
N LEU A 144 9.52 -9.17 -1.34
CA LEU A 144 8.42 -10.10 -1.15
C LEU A 144 7.68 -9.83 0.16
N VAL A 145 8.42 -9.55 1.24
CA VAL A 145 7.84 -9.15 2.53
C VAL A 145 6.96 -7.91 2.36
N ARG A 146 7.45 -6.89 1.65
CA ARG A 146 6.68 -5.67 1.33
C ARG A 146 5.42 -5.98 0.53
N ARG A 147 5.52 -6.89 -0.44
CA ARG A 147 4.40 -7.28 -1.31
C ARG A 147 3.30 -8.00 -0.54
N VAL A 148 3.67 -8.91 0.36
CA VAL A 148 2.71 -9.76 1.10
C VAL A 148 2.14 -9.02 2.32
N PHE A 149 3.00 -8.35 3.08
CA PHE A 149 2.62 -7.80 4.39
C PHE A 149 2.56 -6.26 4.46
N GLY A 150 2.99 -5.56 3.41
CA GLY A 150 3.03 -4.09 3.38
C GLY A 150 4.38 -3.50 3.82
N ALA A 151 4.55 -2.20 3.60
CA ALA A 151 5.81 -1.51 3.87
C ALA A 151 6.05 -1.30 5.37
N GLU A 152 4.98 -1.23 6.15
CA GLU A 152 4.94 -0.96 7.58
C GLU A 152 5.56 -2.09 8.40
N VAL A 153 5.59 -3.31 7.85
CA VAL A 153 6.19 -4.49 8.50
C VAL A 153 7.71 -4.53 8.34
N LEU A 154 8.25 -3.92 7.29
CA LEU A 154 9.68 -4.00 6.97
C LEU A 154 10.62 -3.60 8.13
N PRO A 155 10.35 -2.53 8.89
CA PRO A 155 11.21 -2.16 10.02
C PRO A 155 11.19 -3.15 11.19
N LEU A 156 10.14 -3.98 11.27
CA LEU A 156 9.97 -4.99 12.32
C LEU A 156 10.52 -6.36 11.91
N TRP A 157 10.74 -6.56 10.61
CA TRP A 157 11.19 -7.82 10.03
C TRP A 157 12.66 -8.10 10.32
N ARG A 158 12.97 -9.31 10.77
CA ARG A 158 14.34 -9.78 10.97
C ARG A 158 14.50 -11.21 10.49
N TRP A 159 15.40 -11.45 9.55
CA TRP A 159 15.81 -12.82 9.24
C TRP A 159 16.57 -13.44 10.41
N LYS A 160 16.32 -14.72 10.67
CA LYS A 160 17.06 -15.57 11.61
C LYS A 160 17.98 -16.52 10.84
N PRO A 161 19.20 -16.10 10.48
CA PRO A 161 20.12 -16.97 9.75
C PRO A 161 20.46 -18.22 10.58
N GLY A 162 20.47 -19.38 9.93
CA GLY A 162 20.80 -20.65 10.57
C GLY A 162 19.70 -21.25 11.45
N SER A 163 18.50 -20.69 11.47
CA SER A 163 17.35 -21.30 12.15
C SER A 163 16.98 -22.63 11.49
N THR A 164 16.75 -23.66 12.30
CA THR A 164 16.30 -24.99 11.86
C THR A 164 14.80 -25.20 12.04
N ALA A 165 14.07 -24.18 12.52
CA ALA A 165 12.66 -24.29 12.91
C ALA A 165 11.73 -24.74 11.77
N ALA A 166 12.08 -24.43 10.51
CA ALA A 166 11.26 -24.70 9.34
C ALA A 166 11.89 -25.74 8.39
N GLY A 167 12.59 -26.76 8.92
CA GLY A 167 13.05 -27.88 8.11
C GLY A 167 14.08 -27.51 7.02
N GLY A 168 14.85 -26.44 7.23
CA GLY A 168 15.83 -25.92 6.27
C GLY A 168 15.36 -24.69 5.50
N ASP A 169 14.06 -24.38 5.52
CA ASP A 169 13.56 -23.11 5.01
C ASP A 169 14.06 -21.94 5.86
N ARG A 170 14.16 -20.77 5.22
CA ARG A 170 14.60 -19.56 5.89
C ARG A 170 13.53 -19.08 6.86
N VAL A 171 13.96 -18.72 8.05
CA VAL A 171 13.06 -18.25 9.10
C VAL A 171 13.27 -16.77 9.35
N ALA A 172 12.18 -16.05 9.57
CA ALA A 172 12.16 -14.66 9.98
C ALA A 172 11.32 -14.47 11.24
N GLU A 173 11.45 -13.29 11.82
CA GLU A 173 10.56 -12.80 12.86
C GLU A 173 10.06 -11.41 12.56
N ILE A 174 8.81 -11.16 12.96
CA ILE A 174 8.28 -9.82 13.16
C ILE A 174 8.25 -9.60 14.67
N ARG A 175 8.94 -8.59 15.18
CA ARG A 175 9.07 -8.38 16.63
C ARG A 175 8.72 -6.96 17.06
N LEU A 176 7.91 -6.86 18.12
CA LEU A 176 7.58 -5.61 18.81
C LEU A 176 7.71 -5.81 20.32
N GLY A 177 8.75 -5.22 20.92
CA GLY A 177 9.08 -5.47 22.32
C GLY A 177 9.40 -6.96 22.57
N GLN A 178 8.64 -7.59 23.48
CA GLN A 178 8.74 -9.02 23.78
C GLN A 178 7.83 -9.89 22.90
N GLN A 179 6.84 -9.30 22.23
CA GLN A 179 5.94 -10.03 21.33
C GLN A 179 6.62 -10.27 20.00
N HIS A 180 6.51 -11.48 19.48
CA HIS A 180 7.06 -11.85 18.19
C HIS A 180 6.18 -12.88 17.49
N LEU A 181 6.18 -12.82 16.16
CA LEU A 181 5.73 -13.89 15.28
C LEU A 181 6.94 -14.49 14.58
N THR A 182 6.97 -15.81 14.46
CA THR A 182 7.97 -16.52 13.67
C THR A 182 7.35 -16.89 12.33
N LEU A 183 8.08 -16.67 11.23
CA LEU A 183 7.63 -16.99 9.88
C LEU A 183 8.66 -17.84 9.15
N ALA A 184 8.18 -18.82 8.37
CA ALA A 184 8.98 -19.58 7.42
C ALA A 184 8.77 -19.00 6.02
N PHE A 185 9.86 -18.77 5.27
CA PHE A 185 9.79 -18.42 3.86
C PHE A 185 9.76 -19.68 3.01
N ARG A 186 8.64 -19.90 2.34
CA ARG A 186 8.40 -21.06 1.48
C ARG A 186 8.66 -20.69 0.02
N THR A 187 9.41 -21.53 -0.67
CA THR A 187 9.73 -21.35 -2.10
C THR A 187 8.88 -22.22 -3.03
N ASN A 188 7.97 -23.02 -2.46
CA ASN A 188 7.06 -23.87 -3.20
C ASN A 188 5.76 -24.12 -2.39
N VAL A 189 4.95 -23.08 -2.20
CA VAL A 189 3.75 -23.14 -1.34
C VAL A 189 2.66 -24.06 -1.91
N ASP A 190 2.55 -24.16 -3.23
CA ASP A 190 1.47 -24.85 -3.93
C ASP A 190 1.93 -26.00 -4.84
N GLY A 191 3.21 -26.38 -4.75
CA GLY A 191 3.81 -27.37 -5.64
C GLY A 191 4.20 -26.84 -7.03
N GLN A 192 3.94 -25.56 -7.34
CA GLN A 192 4.23 -24.95 -8.64
C GLN A 192 5.44 -23.99 -8.62
N GLY A 193 6.15 -23.91 -7.49
CA GLY A 193 7.28 -23.02 -7.28
C GLY A 193 6.88 -21.60 -6.83
N ASP A 194 5.68 -21.45 -6.27
CA ASP A 194 5.23 -20.18 -5.71
C ASP A 194 5.93 -19.84 -4.40
N TYR A 195 6.23 -18.56 -4.25
CA TYR A 195 6.84 -17.99 -3.05
C TYR A 195 5.78 -17.50 -2.07
N GLY A 196 5.93 -17.84 -0.79
CA GLY A 196 5.07 -17.32 0.26
C GLY A 196 5.66 -17.49 1.64
N PHE A 197 4.83 -17.30 2.65
CA PHE A 197 5.22 -17.38 4.04
C PHE A 197 4.22 -18.21 4.82
N ASP A 198 4.74 -19.01 5.74
CA ASP A 198 3.93 -19.60 6.80
C ASP A 198 4.22 -18.90 8.11
N VAL A 199 3.22 -18.78 8.97
CA VAL A 199 3.36 -18.30 10.34
C VAL A 199 3.36 -19.47 11.30
N ALA A 200 4.24 -19.42 12.31
CA ALA A 200 4.29 -20.41 13.37
C ALA A 200 3.08 -20.22 14.31
N LEU A 201 2.40 -21.33 14.62
CA LEU A 201 1.24 -21.41 15.49
C LEU A 201 1.46 -22.47 16.60
N PRO A 202 0.65 -22.46 17.66
CA PRO A 202 0.56 -23.60 18.57
C PRO A 202 0.15 -24.88 17.82
N CYS A 203 0.62 -26.04 18.28
CA CYS A 203 0.18 -27.32 17.75
C CYS A 203 -1.22 -27.65 18.30
N PRO A 204 -2.22 -27.97 17.47
CA PRO A 204 -3.57 -28.33 17.95
C PRO A 204 -3.61 -29.64 18.75
N HIS A 205 -2.63 -30.53 18.49
CA HIS A 205 -2.60 -31.89 19.05
C HIS A 205 -1.70 -32.05 20.29
N ASP A 206 -0.88 -31.04 20.63
CA ASP A 206 0.15 -31.19 21.66
C ASP A 206 0.29 -29.93 22.53
N ASP A 207 -0.10 -30.07 23.80
CA ASP A 207 0.09 -29.06 24.84
C ASP A 207 1.55 -28.93 25.29
N GLU A 208 2.39 -29.94 25.05
CA GLU A 208 3.81 -29.98 25.43
C GLU A 208 4.74 -29.23 24.45
N ARG A 209 4.20 -28.76 23.30
CA ARG A 209 4.86 -27.88 22.30
C ARG A 209 6.19 -28.41 21.80
N ILE A 210 6.26 -29.69 21.46
CA ILE A 210 7.52 -30.35 21.08
C ILE A 210 7.94 -30.00 19.63
N GLY A 211 7.02 -29.47 18.81
CA GLY A 211 7.27 -29.10 17.40
C GLY A 211 6.71 -27.73 16.98
N TYR A 212 7.05 -27.31 15.76
CA TYR A 212 6.47 -26.12 15.13
C TYR A 212 5.27 -26.53 14.28
N ALA A 213 4.13 -25.88 14.52
CA ALA A 213 2.99 -25.90 13.62
C ALA A 213 3.03 -24.67 12.72
N TRP A 214 2.72 -24.85 11.45
CA TRP A 214 2.81 -23.81 10.42
C TRP A 214 1.48 -23.70 9.70
N ALA A 215 1.05 -22.48 9.42
CA ALA A 215 -0.08 -22.21 8.54
C ALA A 215 0.26 -21.10 7.53
N PRO A 216 -0.28 -21.16 6.30
CA PRO A 216 -0.03 -20.14 5.27
C PRO A 216 -0.46 -18.73 5.70
N ALA A 217 0.40 -17.75 5.43
CA ALA A 217 0.20 -16.34 5.74
C ALA A 217 0.26 -15.48 4.46
N TYR A 218 -0.93 -15.15 3.92
CA TYR A 218 -1.05 -14.43 2.65
C TYR A 218 -1.10 -12.90 2.79
N SER A 219 -1.29 -12.39 4.01
CA SER A 219 -1.42 -10.96 4.28
C SER A 219 -1.16 -10.63 5.73
N VAL A 220 -1.06 -9.32 6.04
CA VAL A 220 -0.99 -8.83 7.42
C VAL A 220 -2.21 -9.24 8.25
N THR A 221 -3.37 -9.45 7.62
CA THR A 221 -4.57 -9.96 8.29
C THR A 221 -4.36 -11.37 8.83
N CYS A 222 -3.66 -12.25 8.10
CA CYS A 222 -3.31 -13.59 8.60
C CYS A 222 -2.45 -13.50 9.86
N LEU A 223 -1.49 -12.57 9.89
CA LEU A 223 -0.63 -12.35 11.07
C LEU A 223 -1.42 -11.84 12.28
N ALA A 224 -2.39 -10.96 12.06
CA ALA A 224 -3.28 -10.48 13.12
C ALA A 224 -4.14 -11.61 13.69
N ARG A 225 -4.70 -12.47 12.82
CA ARG A 225 -5.48 -13.65 13.22
C ARG A 225 -4.63 -14.66 13.99
N ALA A 226 -3.39 -14.92 13.54
CA ALA A 226 -2.43 -15.75 14.25
C ALA A 226 -2.16 -15.24 15.67
N LEU A 227 -1.91 -13.93 15.83
CA LEU A 227 -1.71 -13.33 17.16
C LEU A 227 -2.96 -13.38 18.05
N ALA A 228 -4.14 -13.37 17.45
CA ALA A 228 -5.42 -13.46 18.16
C ALA A 228 -5.81 -14.90 18.53
N GLY A 229 -5.04 -15.91 18.10
CA GLY A 229 -5.35 -17.33 18.27
C GLY A 229 -6.48 -17.83 17.34
N GLU A 230 -6.93 -17.02 16.39
CA GLU A 230 -8.01 -17.37 15.47
C GLU A 230 -7.62 -18.41 14.41
N LEU A 231 -6.33 -18.76 14.35
CA LEU A 231 -5.81 -19.78 13.45
C LEU A 231 -5.45 -21.08 14.17
N ASP A 232 -5.56 -21.15 15.51
CA ASP A 232 -5.02 -22.25 16.31
C ASP A 232 -5.66 -23.61 15.99
N ASP A 233 -6.87 -23.62 15.42
CA ASP A 233 -7.60 -24.82 14.99
C ASP A 233 -7.82 -24.86 13.46
N SER A 234 -7.05 -24.10 12.69
CA SER A 234 -7.19 -24.02 11.23
C SER A 234 -6.82 -25.34 10.56
N GLU A 235 -7.66 -25.84 9.64
CA GLU A 235 -7.40 -27.08 8.86
C GLU A 235 -6.10 -27.03 8.06
N ASP A 236 -5.65 -25.82 7.71
CA ASP A 236 -4.40 -25.55 7.01
C ASP A 236 -3.14 -25.67 7.89
N ILE A 237 -3.29 -25.96 9.20
CA ILE A 237 -2.14 -26.19 10.08
C ILE A 237 -1.48 -27.51 9.71
N VAL A 238 -0.17 -27.44 9.48
CA VAL A 238 0.71 -28.60 9.37
C VAL A 238 1.74 -28.57 10.49
N CYS A 239 1.71 -29.59 11.33
CA CYS A 239 2.70 -29.78 12.39
C CYS A 239 3.86 -30.64 11.91
N SER A 240 5.09 -30.25 12.24
CA SER A 240 6.29 -31.04 11.90
C SER A 240 6.32 -32.44 12.55
N VAL A 241 5.51 -32.67 13.58
CA VAL A 241 5.44 -33.95 14.33
C VAL A 241 4.21 -34.75 13.94
N HIS A 242 3.04 -34.11 13.85
CA HIS A 242 1.75 -34.79 13.66
C HIS A 242 1.20 -34.74 12.22
N GLY A 243 1.84 -34.01 11.30
CA GLY A 243 1.32 -33.80 9.95
C GLY A 243 0.18 -32.77 9.90
N GLY A 244 -0.62 -32.78 8.84
CA GLY A 244 -1.83 -31.96 8.73
C GLY A 244 -3.00 -32.55 9.53
N LEU A 245 -4.01 -31.73 9.85
CA LEU A 245 -5.22 -32.17 10.58
C LEU A 245 -5.98 -33.31 9.87
N ASN A 246 -5.86 -33.42 8.55
CA ASN A 246 -6.46 -34.50 7.74
C ASN A 246 -5.57 -35.75 7.59
N ASP A 247 -4.32 -35.71 8.06
CA ASP A 247 -3.39 -36.85 7.97
C ASP A 247 -3.51 -37.81 9.17
N ALA A 248 -4.23 -37.40 10.22
CA ALA A 248 -4.45 -38.18 11.43
C ALA A 248 -5.34 -39.44 11.23
N ASP A 249 -5.93 -39.62 10.04
CA ASP A 249 -6.78 -40.77 9.68
C ASP A 249 -6.05 -41.85 8.86
N GLN A 250 -4.72 -41.78 8.71
CA GLN A 250 -3.96 -42.94 8.20
C GLN A 250 -3.81 -43.99 9.30
N GLU A 251 -4.86 -44.80 9.46
CA GLU A 251 -4.79 -46.13 10.08
C GLU A 251 -3.50 -46.83 9.62
N PRO A 252 -2.72 -47.43 10.53
CA PRO A 252 -1.53 -48.16 10.16
C PRO A 252 -1.92 -49.28 9.19
N ASP A 253 -1.30 -49.24 8.01
CA ASP A 253 -1.49 -50.21 6.94
C ASP A 253 -1.17 -51.62 7.49
N ASP A 254 -2.23 -52.40 7.75
CA ASP A 254 -2.22 -53.72 8.40
C ASP A 254 -1.67 -54.81 7.44
N HIS A 255 -0.63 -54.48 6.67
CA HIS A 255 0.06 -55.37 5.75
C HIS A 255 1.31 -55.96 6.40
N ALA A 256 1.15 -56.62 7.55
CA ALA A 256 2.21 -57.45 8.14
C ALA A 256 1.76 -58.83 8.67
N ASP A 257 0.46 -59.18 8.62
CA ASP A 257 -0.03 -60.43 9.20
C ASP A 257 -0.50 -61.50 8.18
N GLU A 258 -0.47 -61.22 6.87
CA GLU A 258 -0.86 -62.22 5.86
C GLU A 258 0.31 -63.08 5.34
N ALA A 259 1.57 -62.67 5.58
CA ALA A 259 2.76 -63.45 5.18
C ALA A 259 3.11 -64.62 6.13
N LEU A 260 2.52 -64.68 7.34
CA LEU A 260 2.76 -65.76 8.31
C LEU A 260 1.67 -66.84 8.31
N ARG A 261 0.56 -66.65 7.56
CA ARG A 261 -0.50 -67.67 7.44
C ARG A 261 -0.37 -68.58 6.22
N GLU A 262 0.39 -68.22 5.19
CA GLU A 262 0.64 -69.11 4.04
C GLU A 262 1.76 -70.14 4.25
N THR A 263 2.62 -69.99 5.27
CA THR A 263 3.71 -70.97 5.53
C THR A 263 3.30 -72.12 6.47
N ALA A 264 2.14 -72.05 7.11
CA ALA A 264 1.64 -73.10 8.02
C ALA A 264 0.62 -74.07 7.37
N GLY A 265 0.26 -73.88 6.10
CA GLY A 265 -0.74 -74.69 5.39
C GLY A 265 -0.21 -75.80 4.48
N SER A 266 1.11 -75.97 4.35
CA SER A 266 1.69 -76.97 3.45
C SER A 266 2.77 -77.80 4.13
N ALA A 267 2.34 -78.70 5.00
CA ALA A 267 3.10 -79.91 5.32
C ALA A 267 2.08 -81.06 5.48
N ARG A 268 2.08 -81.93 4.47
CA ARG A 268 1.48 -83.27 4.53
C ARG A 268 2.25 -84.15 5.51
#